data_AF-G9NKE9-F1
#
_entry.id   AF-G9NKE9-F1
#
_cell.length_a   1.000
_cell.length_b   1.000
_cell.length_c   1.000
_cell.angle_alpha   90.00
_cell.angle_beta   90.00
_cell.angle_gamma   90.00
#
_symmetry.space_group_name_H-M   'P 1'
#
loop_
_entity.id
_entity.type
_entity.pdbx_description
1 polymer ?
#
loop_
_entity_poly.entity_id
_entity_poly.type
_entity_poly.pdbx_seq_one_letter_code
_entity_poly.pdbx_strand_id
1 'polypeptide(L)'
;MLEAYPKLADSRSIRVIKLHGATKLSVDIRFDLIAVSLDAPLPYEAISYTWSGQALDQPVYANGKEHLVTRNAEHVMRRLRPNRPEHSRNLWIDAICINQKDNREKAVEVQLMFEIYANANCVNIWLGQGTESTALALKWLRWYSWSFPAIWKTQAKFARAITSVDSIFIRLLLGIAAVSMSCVCACIMMLVGAIVIFPFGLLPMFKSGQFCYPLFSAFLTNKHTFRP
;
A
#
# COMPACT_ATOMS: atom_id res chain seq x y z
N MET A 1 -21.90 -26.55 8.17
CA MET A 1 -22.07 -25.21 7.56
C MET A 1 -21.82 -24.17 8.65
N LEU A 2 -20.55 -23.86 8.94
CA LEU A 2 -19.98 -22.88 9.91
C LEU A 2 -18.45 -23.11 9.75
N GLU A 3 -17.51 -22.19 9.57
CA GLU A 3 -17.46 -20.74 9.35
C GLU A 3 -16.10 -20.52 8.66
N ALA A 4 -16.05 -20.06 7.41
CA ALA A 4 -14.77 -19.70 6.78
C ALA A 4 -14.18 -18.40 7.38
N TYR A 5 -14.95 -17.78 8.27
CA TYR A 5 -14.77 -16.44 8.79
C TYR A 5 -14.76 -16.51 10.31
N PRO A 6 -13.62 -16.30 10.98
CA PRO A 6 -13.53 -16.32 12.43
C PRO A 6 -14.50 -15.32 13.05
N LYS A 7 -15.20 -15.66 14.14
CA LYS A 7 -16.01 -14.68 14.86
C LYS A 7 -15.13 -13.63 15.53
N LEU A 8 -15.57 -12.38 15.47
CA LEU A 8 -14.97 -11.28 16.22
C LEU A 8 -15.41 -11.39 17.69
N ALA A 9 -14.48 -11.20 18.62
CA ALA A 9 -14.77 -11.34 20.06
C ALA A 9 -15.65 -10.20 20.58
N ASP A 10 -15.41 -8.99 20.07
CA ASP A 10 -16.09 -7.76 20.46
C ASP A 10 -16.17 -6.78 19.27
N SER A 11 -16.74 -5.59 19.52
CA SER A 11 -16.87 -4.54 18.52
C SER A 11 -15.58 -3.76 18.26
N ARG A 12 -14.46 -4.10 18.91
CA ARG A 12 -13.13 -3.52 18.68
C ARG A 12 -12.14 -4.60 18.25
N SER A 13 -12.65 -5.65 17.60
CA SER A 13 -11.86 -6.73 17.03
C SER A 13 -11.97 -6.67 15.51
N ILE A 14 -10.85 -6.86 14.82
CA ILE A 14 -10.78 -6.88 13.36
C ILE A 14 -10.21 -8.21 12.87
N ARG A 15 -10.35 -8.50 11.57
CA ARG A 15 -9.62 -9.62 10.95
C ARG A 15 -8.39 -9.14 10.20
N VAL A 16 -7.33 -9.93 10.28
CA VAL A 16 -6.08 -9.71 9.55
C VAL A 16 -5.76 -10.95 8.72
N ILE A 17 -5.26 -10.73 7.51
CA ILE A 17 -4.79 -11.77 6.60
C ILE A 17 -3.33 -12.05 6.93
N LYS A 18 -3.02 -13.26 7.37
CA LYS A 18 -1.65 -13.77 7.42
C LYS A 18 -1.33 -14.44 6.09
N LEU A 19 -0.84 -13.66 5.13
CA LEU A 19 -0.52 -14.11 3.79
C LEU A 19 0.73 -15.01 3.80
N HIS A 20 0.60 -16.24 3.34
CA HIS A 20 1.71 -17.19 3.28
C HIS A 20 2.57 -16.94 2.04
N GLY A 21 3.89 -17.07 2.19
CA GLY A 21 4.82 -16.97 1.08
C GLY A 21 4.77 -18.18 0.14
N ALA A 22 5.32 -18.02 -1.05
CA ALA A 22 5.46 -19.10 -2.02
C ALA A 22 6.72 -18.91 -2.87
N THR A 23 7.31 -20.02 -3.32
CA THR A 23 8.52 -20.01 -4.16
C THR A 23 8.28 -19.46 -5.57
N LYS A 24 7.09 -19.69 -6.13
CA LYS A 24 6.73 -19.26 -7.49
C LYS A 24 5.50 -18.37 -7.46
N LEU A 25 5.44 -17.44 -8.41
CA LEU A 25 4.28 -16.57 -8.56
C LEU A 25 3.03 -17.32 -9.03
N SER A 26 3.17 -18.47 -9.71
CA SER A 26 2.05 -19.27 -10.21
C SER A 26 1.32 -20.09 -9.14
N VAL A 27 1.94 -20.33 -7.99
CA VAL A 27 1.31 -21.10 -6.89
C VAL A 27 0.09 -20.35 -6.37
N ASP A 28 -0.96 -21.09 -6.00
CA ASP A 28 -2.18 -20.53 -5.42
C ASP A 28 -1.89 -19.68 -4.19
N ILE A 29 -2.72 -18.65 -3.98
CA ILE A 29 -2.62 -17.79 -2.81
C ILE A 29 -3.25 -18.51 -1.63
N ARG A 30 -2.48 -18.67 -0.54
CA ARG A 30 -2.92 -19.24 0.72
C ARG A 30 -2.69 -18.25 1.84
N PHE A 31 -3.63 -18.16 2.76
CA PHE A 31 -3.52 -17.30 3.93
C PHE A 31 -4.36 -17.82 5.09
N ASP A 32 -3.99 -17.40 6.29
CA ASP A 32 -4.87 -17.55 7.45
C ASP A 32 -5.64 -16.25 7.67
N LEU A 33 -6.93 -16.35 7.91
CA LEU A 33 -7.74 -15.22 8.37
C LEU A 33 -7.84 -15.31 9.88
N ILE A 34 -7.28 -14.33 10.60
CA ILE A 34 -7.18 -14.33 12.06
C ILE A 34 -7.94 -13.14 12.63
N ALA A 35 -8.69 -13.35 13.73
CA ALA A 35 -9.31 -12.27 14.49
C ALA A 35 -8.32 -11.74 15.53
N VAL A 36 -8.19 -10.41 15.61
CA VAL A 36 -7.29 -9.71 16.54
C VAL A 36 -7.99 -8.48 17.12
N SER A 37 -7.60 -8.06 18.32
CA SER A 37 -8.08 -6.79 18.89
C SER A 37 -7.44 -5.60 18.16
N LEU A 38 -8.23 -4.56 17.89
CA LEU A 38 -7.76 -3.29 17.31
C LEU A 38 -6.99 -2.43 18.33
N ASP A 39 -7.20 -2.66 19.63
CA ASP A 39 -6.54 -1.93 20.72
C ASP A 39 -5.13 -2.48 21.02
N ALA A 40 -4.89 -3.74 20.67
CA ALA A 40 -3.58 -4.38 20.72
C ALA A 40 -3.35 -5.21 19.45
N PRO A 41 -3.28 -4.56 18.27
CA PRO A 41 -3.26 -5.26 17.01
C PRO A 41 -1.89 -5.89 16.77
N LEU A 42 -1.91 -7.08 16.19
CA LEU A 42 -0.71 -7.69 15.63
C LEU A 42 -0.25 -6.81 14.44
N PRO A 43 1.04 -6.46 14.28
CA PRO A 43 1.46 -5.52 13.24
C PRO A 43 0.98 -5.96 11.85
N TYR A 44 0.28 -5.06 11.15
CA TYR A 44 -0.30 -5.31 9.83
C TYR A 44 -0.11 -4.12 8.90
N GLU A 45 -0.29 -4.36 7.61
CA GLU A 45 -0.28 -3.35 6.56
C GLU A 45 -1.66 -3.24 5.92
N ALA A 46 -2.21 -2.05 5.83
CA ALA A 46 -3.51 -1.84 5.18
C ALA A 46 -3.35 -1.66 3.67
N ILE A 47 -4.30 -2.19 2.89
CA ILE A 47 -4.30 -2.06 1.44
C ILE A 47 -5.40 -1.09 1.02
N SER A 48 -5.00 -0.04 0.31
CA SER A 48 -5.92 0.85 -0.39
C SER A 48 -5.90 0.51 -1.89
N TYR A 49 -7.04 0.09 -2.43
CA TYR A 49 -7.20 -0.30 -3.82
C TYR A 49 -8.61 0.03 -4.31
N THR A 50 -8.81 0.03 -5.62
CA THR A 50 -10.11 0.32 -6.21
C THR A 50 -10.95 -0.95 -6.34
N TRP A 51 -12.19 -0.87 -5.86
CA TRP A 51 -13.26 -1.84 -6.06
C TRP A 51 -13.83 -1.62 -7.46
N SER A 52 -13.12 -2.04 -8.51
CA SER A 52 -13.43 -1.71 -9.91
C SER A 52 -14.63 -2.47 -10.50
N GLY A 53 -15.67 -2.74 -9.70
CA GLY A 53 -16.86 -3.50 -10.13
C GLY A 53 -16.56 -4.90 -10.66
N GLN A 54 -15.37 -5.43 -10.37
CA GLN A 54 -14.89 -6.71 -10.85
C GLN A 54 -15.69 -7.87 -10.24
N ALA A 55 -15.85 -8.94 -11.01
CA ALA A 55 -16.43 -10.18 -10.52
C ALA A 55 -15.58 -10.79 -9.38
N LEU A 56 -16.24 -11.47 -8.44
CA LEU A 56 -15.62 -12.31 -7.43
C LEU A 56 -15.37 -13.69 -8.05
N ASP A 57 -14.34 -13.80 -8.88
CA ASP A 57 -14.08 -14.98 -9.71
C ASP A 57 -12.65 -15.54 -9.55
N GLN A 58 -11.80 -14.88 -8.77
CA GLN A 58 -10.44 -15.34 -8.55
C GLN A 58 -10.34 -16.21 -7.28
N PRO A 59 -9.90 -17.47 -7.40
CA PRO A 59 -9.78 -18.37 -6.26
C PRO A 59 -8.53 -18.04 -5.42
N VAL A 60 -8.75 -17.89 -4.12
CA VAL A 60 -7.72 -17.86 -3.08
C VAL A 60 -8.13 -18.79 -1.94
N TYR A 61 -7.19 -19.23 -1.10
CA TYR A 61 -7.45 -20.22 -0.06
C TYR A 61 -7.25 -19.64 1.34
N ALA A 62 -8.36 -19.36 2.03
CA ALA A 62 -8.39 -18.87 3.40
C ALA A 62 -8.58 -20.05 4.36
N ASN A 63 -7.63 -20.25 5.30
CA ASN A 63 -7.71 -21.35 6.27
C ASN A 63 -7.94 -22.73 5.59
N GLY A 64 -7.34 -22.96 4.42
CA GLY A 64 -7.48 -24.18 3.63
C GLY A 64 -8.78 -24.30 2.81
N LYS A 65 -9.68 -23.31 2.85
CA LYS A 65 -10.93 -23.29 2.10
C LYS A 65 -10.89 -22.27 0.98
N GLU A 66 -11.46 -22.63 -0.17
CA GLU A 66 -11.59 -21.69 -1.29
C GLU A 66 -12.48 -20.49 -0.92
N HIS A 67 -12.00 -19.32 -1.31
CA HIS A 67 -12.64 -18.03 -1.15
C HIS A 67 -12.45 -17.26 -2.47
N LEU A 68 -13.53 -16.73 -3.02
CA LEU A 68 -13.49 -15.99 -4.28
C LEU A 68 -13.32 -14.50 -3.99
N VAL A 69 -12.32 -13.89 -4.62
CA VAL A 69 -12.00 -12.47 -4.49
C VAL A 69 -12.01 -11.80 -5.85
N THR A 70 -11.97 -10.46 -5.85
CA THR A 70 -11.82 -9.70 -7.08
C THR A 70 -10.41 -9.88 -7.64
N ARG A 71 -10.29 -9.72 -8.95
CA ARG A 71 -8.98 -9.73 -9.64
C ARG A 71 -7.99 -8.71 -9.07
N ASN A 72 -8.46 -7.55 -8.66
CA ASN A 72 -7.62 -6.53 -8.03
C ASN A 72 -7.06 -7.01 -6.68
N ALA A 73 -7.89 -7.57 -5.81
CA ALA A 73 -7.44 -8.08 -4.52
C ALA A 73 -6.44 -9.24 -4.70
N GLU A 74 -6.74 -10.16 -5.62
CA GLU A 74 -5.85 -11.26 -6.02
C GLU A 74 -4.47 -10.75 -6.46
N HIS A 75 -4.43 -9.80 -7.41
CA HIS A 75 -3.18 -9.26 -7.93
C HIS A 75 -2.35 -8.59 -6.83
N VAL A 76 -3.00 -7.82 -5.94
CA VAL A 76 -2.31 -7.19 -4.79
C VAL A 76 -1.69 -8.24 -3.89
N MET A 77 -2.46 -9.24 -3.49
CA MET A 77 -1.98 -10.32 -2.64
C MET A 77 -0.81 -11.04 -3.31
N ARG A 78 -0.91 -11.37 -4.60
CA ARG A 78 0.17 -12.01 -5.35
C ARG A 78 1.43 -11.14 -5.41
N ARG A 79 1.28 -9.82 -5.55
CA ARG A 79 2.41 -8.88 -5.61
C ARG A 79 3.10 -8.69 -4.28
N LEU A 80 2.33 -8.67 -3.19
CA LEU A 80 2.82 -8.47 -1.82
C LEU A 80 3.25 -9.77 -1.14
N ARG A 81 2.93 -10.92 -1.75
CA ARG A 81 3.28 -12.26 -1.25
C ARG A 81 4.79 -12.41 -1.06
N PRO A 82 5.26 -12.86 0.11
CA PRO A 82 6.66 -13.21 0.30
C PRO A 82 7.10 -14.30 -0.70
N ASN A 83 8.33 -14.20 -1.20
CA ASN A 83 8.90 -15.15 -2.17
C ASN A 83 9.45 -16.44 -1.52
N ARG A 84 9.23 -16.63 -0.22
CA ARG A 84 9.70 -17.78 0.55
C ARG A 84 8.58 -18.38 1.39
N PRO A 85 8.32 -19.70 1.32
CA PRO A 85 7.20 -20.35 2.02
C PRO A 85 7.19 -20.17 3.54
N GLU A 86 8.38 -20.07 4.16
CA GLU A 86 8.54 -19.90 5.60
C GLU A 86 8.20 -18.49 6.10
N HIS A 87 8.05 -17.52 5.18
CA HIS A 87 7.71 -16.15 5.52
C HIS A 87 6.21 -15.90 5.37
N SER A 88 5.68 -15.02 6.21
CA SER A 88 4.32 -14.51 6.10
C SER A 88 4.29 -13.00 6.19
N ARG A 89 3.22 -12.39 5.64
CA ARG A 89 2.97 -10.96 5.72
C ARG A 89 1.54 -10.71 6.21
N ASN A 90 1.39 -9.80 7.16
CA ASN A 90 0.09 -9.46 7.71
C ASN A 90 -0.51 -8.30 6.93
N LEU A 91 -1.65 -8.53 6.30
CA LEU A 91 -2.35 -7.56 5.47
C LEU A 91 -3.76 -7.33 5.99
N TRP A 92 -4.29 -6.13 5.78
CA TRP A 92 -5.70 -5.84 5.94
C TRP A 92 -6.27 -5.38 4.59
N ILE A 93 -7.20 -6.18 4.07
CA ILE A 93 -7.94 -5.90 2.82
C ILE A 93 -9.41 -5.91 3.17
N ASP A 94 -10.06 -4.75 3.11
CA ASP A 94 -11.48 -4.54 3.45
C ASP A 94 -12.43 -5.61 2.89
N ALA A 95 -12.31 -5.99 1.61
CA ALA A 95 -13.17 -6.98 0.97
C ALA A 95 -13.02 -8.41 1.53
N ILE A 96 -11.90 -8.70 2.20
CA ILE A 96 -11.54 -10.04 2.71
C ILE A 96 -11.51 -10.09 4.25
N CYS A 97 -11.30 -8.95 4.93
CA CYS A 97 -11.27 -8.87 6.38
C CYS A 97 -12.66 -8.60 6.98
N ILE A 98 -13.50 -7.85 6.27
CA ILE A 98 -14.87 -7.50 6.70
C ILE A 98 -15.86 -8.49 6.11
N ASN A 99 -16.74 -9.07 6.92
CA ASN A 99 -17.72 -10.03 6.42
C ASN A 99 -18.76 -9.32 5.54
N GLN A 100 -18.57 -9.35 4.23
CA GLN A 100 -19.44 -8.65 3.29
C GLN A 100 -20.89 -9.18 3.27
N LYS A 101 -21.15 -10.36 3.86
CA LYS A 101 -22.48 -10.97 3.93
C LYS A 101 -23.25 -10.60 5.21
N ASP A 102 -22.58 -10.08 6.23
CA ASP A 102 -23.21 -9.64 7.47
C ASP A 102 -23.24 -8.11 7.51
N ASN A 103 -24.40 -7.54 7.19
CA ASN A 103 -24.59 -6.09 7.16
C ASN A 103 -24.41 -5.43 8.54
N ARG A 104 -24.65 -6.15 9.65
CA ARG A 104 -24.48 -5.60 10.99
C ARG A 104 -22.99 -5.53 11.34
N GLU A 105 -22.26 -6.61 11.11
CA GLU A 105 -20.80 -6.65 11.30
C GLU A 105 -20.12 -5.61 10.40
N LYS A 106 -20.49 -5.58 9.12
CA LYS A 106 -19.96 -4.62 8.15
C LYS A 106 -20.16 -3.18 8.59
N ALA A 107 -21.34 -2.83 9.12
CA ALA A 107 -21.59 -1.47 9.59
C ALA A 107 -20.66 -1.07 10.75
N VAL A 108 -20.38 -1.99 11.68
CA VAL A 108 -19.44 -1.77 12.79
C VAL A 108 -18.01 -1.61 12.27
N GLU A 109 -17.54 -2.53 11.43
CA GLU A 109 -16.17 -2.49 10.88
C GLU A 109 -15.93 -1.23 10.01
N VAL A 110 -16.93 -0.79 9.25
CA VAL A 110 -16.84 0.43 8.44
C VAL A 110 -16.69 1.68 9.32
N GLN A 111 -17.31 1.71 10.51
CA GLN A 111 -17.12 2.80 11.47
C GLN A 111 -15.68 2.82 12.02
N LEU A 112 -15.05 1.65 12.17
CA LEU A 112 -13.65 1.52 12.61
C LEU A 112 -12.63 1.82 11.52
N MET A 113 -13.05 1.98 10.26
CA MET A 113 -12.13 2.04 9.12
C MET A 113 -11.05 3.11 9.29
N PHE A 114 -11.40 4.29 9.83
CA PHE A 114 -10.41 5.34 10.12
C PHE A 114 -9.31 4.86 11.06
N GLU A 115 -9.68 4.23 12.19
CA GLU A 115 -8.74 3.70 13.17
C GLU A 115 -7.90 2.55 12.60
N ILE A 116 -8.52 1.67 11.80
CA ILE A 116 -7.81 0.56 11.15
C ILE A 116 -6.71 1.06 10.22
N TYR A 117 -6.97 2.08 9.41
CA TYR A 117 -5.94 2.65 8.55
C TYR A 117 -4.90 3.45 9.35
N ALA A 118 -5.30 4.13 10.43
CA ALA A 118 -4.39 4.89 11.28
C ALA A 118 -3.43 4.00 12.08
N ASN A 119 -3.89 2.83 12.53
CA ASN A 119 -3.11 1.88 13.32
C ASN A 119 -2.25 0.93 12.47
N ALA A 120 -2.41 0.94 11.15
CA ALA A 120 -1.59 0.14 10.26
C ALA A 120 -0.13 0.61 10.25
N ASN A 121 0.82 -0.32 10.19
CA ASN A 121 2.25 0.01 10.14
C ASN A 121 2.61 0.81 8.87
N CYS A 122 1.91 0.52 7.78
CA CYS A 122 1.87 1.35 6.59
C CYS A 122 0.59 1.07 5.80
N VAL A 123 0.29 1.98 4.86
CA VAL A 123 -0.79 1.82 3.89
C VAL A 123 -0.18 1.63 2.50
N ASN A 124 -0.39 0.47 1.90
CA ASN A 124 0.02 0.20 0.52
C ASN A 124 -1.09 0.62 -0.43
N ILE A 125 -0.80 1.56 -1.33
CA ILE A 125 -1.73 2.00 -2.37
C ILE A 125 -1.50 1.17 -3.62
N TRP A 126 -2.53 0.47 -4.08
CA TRP A 126 -2.51 -0.29 -5.32
C TRP A 126 -3.19 0.47 -6.45
N LEU A 127 -2.39 0.85 -7.45
CA LEU A 127 -2.84 1.58 -8.64
C LEU A 127 -3.05 0.66 -9.85
N GLY A 128 -3.01 -0.66 -9.66
CA GLY A 128 -3.05 -1.64 -10.74
C GLY A 128 -1.67 -2.13 -11.17
N GLN A 129 -1.64 -2.93 -12.24
CA GLN A 129 -0.39 -3.42 -12.81
C GLN A 129 0.36 -2.27 -13.48
N GLY A 130 1.67 -2.20 -13.25
CA GLY A 130 2.51 -1.16 -13.81
C GLY A 130 2.68 -1.32 -15.33
N THR A 131 2.46 -0.24 -16.06
CA THR A 131 2.89 -0.06 -17.46
C THR A 131 4.21 0.72 -17.53
N GLU A 132 4.85 0.76 -18.70
CA GLU A 132 6.05 1.59 -18.91
C GLU A 132 5.80 3.06 -18.54
N SER A 133 4.64 3.60 -18.91
CA SER A 133 4.23 4.97 -18.57
C SER A 133 4.12 5.17 -17.06
N THR A 134 3.54 4.21 -16.32
CA THR A 134 3.47 4.31 -14.85
C THR A 134 4.84 4.19 -14.20
N ALA A 135 5.73 3.35 -14.75
CA ALA A 135 7.10 3.22 -14.26
C ALA A 135 7.89 4.51 -14.47
N LEU A 136 7.70 5.17 -15.62
CA LEU A 136 8.28 6.47 -15.90
C LEU A 136 7.71 7.53 -14.94
N ALA A 137 6.39 7.60 -14.76
CA ALA A 137 5.76 8.52 -13.82
C ALA A 137 6.27 8.36 -12.38
N LEU A 138 6.40 7.12 -11.89
CA LEU A 138 6.96 6.84 -10.56
C LEU A 138 8.44 7.22 -10.45
N LYS A 139 9.23 7.04 -11.52
CA LYS A 139 10.62 7.53 -11.58
C LYS A 139 10.67 9.05 -11.49
N TRP A 140 9.81 9.76 -12.22
CA TRP A 140 9.70 11.22 -12.13
C TRP A 140 9.30 11.68 -10.74
N LEU A 141 8.29 11.05 -10.13
CA LEU A 141 7.87 11.36 -8.75
C LEU A 141 9.01 11.16 -7.75
N ARG A 142 9.79 10.08 -7.90
CA ARG A 142 10.94 9.81 -7.04
C ARG A 142 12.08 10.79 -7.26
N TRP A 143 12.35 11.19 -8.50
CA TRP A 143 13.34 12.22 -8.80
C TRP A 143 12.90 13.57 -8.22
N TYR A 144 11.63 13.93 -8.40
CA TYR A 144 11.05 15.16 -7.87
C TYR A 144 11.16 15.25 -6.35
N SER A 145 10.82 14.18 -5.62
CA SER A 145 10.92 14.16 -4.16
C SER A 145 12.35 14.32 -3.64
N TRP A 146 13.35 13.86 -4.42
CA TRP A 146 14.76 14.02 -4.09
C TRP A 146 15.31 15.40 -4.46
N SER A 147 14.92 15.96 -5.60
CA SER A 147 15.38 17.28 -6.07
C SER A 147 14.82 18.43 -5.24
N PHE A 148 13.65 18.25 -4.62
CA PHE A 148 12.99 19.28 -3.81
C PHE A 148 12.69 18.81 -2.37
N PRO A 149 13.72 18.41 -1.60
CA PRO A 149 13.53 17.76 -0.31
C PRO A 149 12.97 18.73 0.73
N ALA A 150 13.21 20.03 0.61
CA ALA A 150 12.62 21.06 1.48
C ALA A 150 11.10 21.16 1.29
N ILE A 151 10.63 21.19 0.04
CA ILE A 151 9.20 21.24 -0.29
C ILE A 151 8.53 19.95 0.20
N TRP A 152 9.14 18.80 -0.07
CA TRP A 152 8.63 17.50 0.38
C TRP A 152 8.57 17.39 1.92
N LYS A 153 9.62 17.83 2.63
CA LYS A 153 9.65 17.86 4.10
C LYS A 153 8.59 18.78 4.68
N THR A 154 8.36 19.94 4.08
CA THR A 154 7.33 20.88 4.52
C THR A 154 5.94 20.28 4.32
N GLN A 155 5.65 19.70 3.16
CA GLN A 155 4.39 19.00 2.92
C GLN A 155 4.18 17.81 3.89
N ALA A 156 5.21 17.01 4.13
CA ALA A 156 5.13 15.89 5.07
C ALA A 156 4.99 16.32 6.55
N LYS A 157 5.50 17.50 6.93
CA LYS A 157 5.25 18.11 8.25
C LYS A 157 3.82 18.60 8.35
N PHE A 158 3.30 19.25 7.32
CA PHE A 158 1.89 19.67 7.26
C PHE A 158 0.95 18.48 7.34
N ALA A 159 1.19 17.41 6.58
CA ALA A 159 0.38 16.18 6.65
C ALA A 159 0.33 15.58 8.06
N ARG A 160 1.46 15.57 8.79
CA ARG A 160 1.52 15.13 10.19
C ARG A 160 0.80 16.07 11.16
N ALA A 161 0.88 17.38 10.93
CA ALA A 161 0.14 18.37 11.73
C ALA A 161 -1.38 18.27 11.51
N ILE A 162 -1.81 17.87 10.32
CA ILE A 162 -3.23 17.61 10.03
C ILE A 162 -3.73 16.43 10.86
N THR A 163 -2.94 15.35 10.95
CA THR A 163 -3.34 14.16 11.74
C THR A 163 -3.41 14.40 13.25
N SER A 164 -2.77 15.45 13.78
CA SER A 164 -2.78 15.76 15.22
C SER A 164 -3.94 16.65 15.67
N VAL A 165 -4.80 17.12 14.77
CA VAL A 165 -5.94 17.99 15.14
C VAL A 165 -7.12 17.15 15.61
N ASP A 166 -7.75 17.41 16.74
CA ASP A 166 -8.83 16.54 17.26
C ASP A 166 -10.14 16.59 16.43
N SER A 167 -10.35 17.67 15.66
CA SER A 167 -11.57 17.86 14.86
C SER A 167 -11.47 17.24 13.46
N ILE A 168 -12.36 16.31 13.16
CA ILE A 168 -12.53 15.68 11.84
C ILE A 168 -12.81 16.71 10.74
N PHE A 169 -13.61 17.75 11.02
CA PHE A 169 -13.92 18.78 10.04
C PHE A 169 -12.68 19.58 9.65
N ILE A 170 -11.84 19.92 10.63
CA ILE A 170 -10.60 20.66 10.39
C ILE A 170 -9.58 19.77 9.67
N ARG A 171 -9.51 18.47 10.00
CA ARG A 171 -8.69 17.50 9.26
C ARG A 171 -9.06 17.47 7.77
N LEU A 172 -10.35 17.44 7.46
CA LEU A 172 -10.85 17.40 6.08
C LEU A 172 -10.51 18.70 5.34
N LEU A 173 -10.76 19.86 5.97
CA LEU A 173 -10.49 21.18 5.38
C LEU A 173 -8.99 21.37 5.10
N LEU A 174 -8.13 21.08 6.09
CA LEU A 174 -6.68 21.20 5.93
C LEU A 174 -6.13 20.16 4.96
N GLY A 175 -6.71 18.97 4.90
CA GLY A 175 -6.38 17.95 3.90
C GLY A 175 -6.63 18.43 2.48
N ILE A 176 -7.79 19.03 2.22
CA ILE A 176 -8.15 19.59 0.90
C ILE A 176 -7.19 20.74 0.54
N ALA A 177 -6.90 21.65 1.48
CA ALA A 177 -5.97 22.76 1.25
C ALA A 177 -4.52 22.30 1.00
N ALA A 178 -4.04 21.27 1.71
CA ALA A 178 -2.72 20.71 1.51
C ALA A 178 -2.59 20.01 0.15
N VAL A 179 -3.63 19.30 -0.30
CA VAL A 179 -3.67 18.67 -1.62
C VAL A 179 -3.68 19.74 -2.72
N SER A 180 -4.46 20.82 -2.56
CA SER A 180 -4.50 21.90 -3.57
C SER A 180 -3.15 22.62 -3.69
N MET A 181 -2.50 22.94 -2.57
CA MET A 181 -1.15 23.50 -2.56
C MET A 181 -0.13 22.56 -3.22
N SER A 182 -0.26 21.25 -3.00
CA SER A 182 0.61 20.25 -3.61
C SER A 182 0.43 20.18 -5.13
N CYS A 183 -0.80 20.29 -5.63
CA CYS A 183 -1.10 20.34 -7.06
C CYS A 183 -0.56 21.62 -7.71
N VAL A 184 -0.73 22.78 -7.08
CA VAL A 184 -0.20 24.05 -7.60
C VAL A 184 1.32 24.04 -7.64
N CYS A 185 1.98 23.59 -6.57
CA CYS A 185 3.43 23.39 -6.57
C CYS A 185 3.87 22.41 -7.65
N ALA A 186 3.21 21.26 -7.79
CA ALA A 186 3.55 20.28 -8.84
C ALA A 186 3.40 20.87 -10.25
N CYS A 187 2.34 21.65 -10.53
CA CYS A 187 2.14 22.31 -11.81
C CYS A 187 3.23 23.35 -12.11
N ILE A 188 3.54 24.24 -11.14
CA ILE A 188 4.60 25.24 -11.29
C ILE A 188 5.94 24.53 -11.52
N MET A 189 6.21 23.45 -10.82
CA MET A 189 7.48 22.73 -10.94
C MET A 189 7.57 21.87 -12.20
N MET A 190 6.46 21.34 -12.71
CA MET A 190 6.41 20.72 -14.03
C MET A 190 6.62 21.74 -15.15
N LEU A 191 6.06 22.95 -15.01
CA LEU A 191 6.32 24.08 -15.91
C LEU A 191 7.79 24.50 -15.87
N VAL A 192 8.37 24.67 -14.67
CA VAL A 192 9.79 24.97 -14.50
C VAL A 192 10.66 23.85 -15.06
N GLY A 193 10.30 22.58 -14.85
CA GLY A 193 10.98 21.44 -15.45
C GLY A 193 10.93 21.46 -16.98
N ALA A 194 9.76 21.73 -17.57
CA ALA A 194 9.60 21.84 -19.02
C ALA A 194 10.32 23.06 -19.61
N ILE A 195 10.45 24.16 -18.86
CA ILE A 195 11.09 25.40 -19.32
C ILE A 195 12.60 25.41 -19.06
N VAL A 196 13.09 24.69 -18.04
CA VAL A 196 14.51 24.71 -17.65
C VAL A 196 15.25 23.43 -18.09
N ILE A 197 14.60 22.27 -18.08
CA ILE A 197 15.26 20.97 -18.37
C ILE A 197 15.18 20.63 -19.87
N PHE A 198 14.04 20.92 -20.49
CA PHE A 198 13.75 20.56 -21.89
C PHE A 198 14.58 21.38 -22.91
N PRO A 199 14.73 22.72 -22.79
CA PRO A 199 15.50 23.49 -23.76
C PRO A 199 17.03 23.46 -23.52
N PHE A 200 17.50 23.11 -22.32
CA PHE A 200 18.93 23.02 -22.01
C PHE A 200 19.51 21.59 -22.13
N GLY A 201 18.73 20.62 -22.61
CA GLY A 201 19.22 19.25 -22.85
C GLY A 201 19.68 18.51 -21.59
N LEU A 202 19.25 18.95 -20.41
CA LEU A 202 19.61 18.39 -19.10
C LEU A 202 18.67 17.25 -18.67
N LEU A 203 17.97 16.61 -19.62
CA LEU A 203 17.53 15.25 -19.36
C LEU A 203 18.81 14.41 -19.22
N PRO A 204 19.01 13.65 -18.13
CA PRO A 204 20.01 12.59 -18.17
C PRO A 204 19.64 11.74 -19.37
N MET A 205 20.51 11.71 -20.40
CA MET A 205 20.27 11.01 -21.64
C MET A 205 19.81 9.58 -21.33
N PHE A 206 18.50 9.34 -21.44
CA PHE A 206 17.96 8.00 -21.51
C PHE A 206 18.19 7.51 -22.94
N LYS A 207 19.47 7.27 -23.29
CA LYS A 207 19.79 6.42 -24.43
C LYS A 207 19.59 4.98 -23.99
N SER A 208 18.79 4.29 -24.78
CA SER A 208 18.62 2.85 -24.79
C SER A 208 19.97 2.14 -24.84
N GLY A 209 20.15 1.17 -23.94
CA GLY A 209 21.26 0.21 -24.01
C GLY A 209 22.53 0.67 -23.29
N GLN A 210 22.88 -0.09 -22.25
CA GLN A 210 24.18 -0.11 -21.56
C GLN A 210 24.62 1.20 -20.89
N PHE A 211 24.52 1.23 -19.56
CA PHE A 211 25.47 2.02 -18.77
C PHE A 211 26.03 1.17 -17.62
N CYS A 212 27.28 0.78 -17.83
CA CYS A 212 28.22 0.38 -16.81
C CYS A 212 28.54 1.62 -15.96
N TYR A 213 28.32 1.56 -14.65
CA TYR A 213 28.97 2.43 -13.68
C TYR A 213 29.61 1.57 -12.58
N PRO A 214 30.94 1.48 -12.53
CA PRO A 214 31.66 0.75 -11.49
C PRO A 214 31.80 1.65 -10.26
N LEU A 215 30.73 1.86 -9.48
CA LEU A 215 30.85 2.49 -8.14
C LEU A 215 29.60 2.37 -7.25
N PHE A 216 28.71 1.41 -7.50
CA PHE A 216 27.58 1.12 -6.61
C PHE A 216 27.39 -0.39 -6.38
N SER A 217 28.49 -1.09 -6.08
CA SER A 217 28.47 -2.47 -5.56
C SER A 217 28.42 -2.53 -4.03
N ALA A 218 28.20 -1.42 -3.31
CA ALA A 218 28.44 -1.38 -1.86
C ALA A 218 27.20 -1.23 -0.95
N PHE A 219 25.96 -1.22 -1.49
CA PHE A 219 24.76 -1.07 -0.64
C PHE A 219 23.75 -2.23 -0.69
N LEU A 220 24.13 -3.38 -1.28
CA LEU A 220 23.32 -4.61 -1.25
C LEU A 220 24.07 -5.87 -0.78
N THR A 221 25.17 -5.73 -0.05
CA THR A 221 25.87 -6.87 0.57
C THR A 221 26.39 -6.51 1.96
N ASN A 222 25.50 -6.31 2.94
CA ASN A 222 25.81 -6.67 4.33
C ASN A 222 24.57 -6.71 5.25
N LYS A 223 23.88 -7.85 5.28
CA LYS A 223 23.21 -8.35 6.50
C LYS A 223 23.30 -9.87 6.53
N HIS A 224 24.53 -10.36 6.72
CA HIS A 224 24.81 -11.61 7.41
C HIS A 224 26.09 -11.41 8.21
N THR A 225 25.95 -11.27 9.52
CA THR A 225 26.93 -11.63 10.55
C THR A 225 26.25 -11.50 11.91
N PHE A 226 25.36 -12.45 12.19
CA PHE A 226 25.24 -12.98 13.54
C PHE A 226 25.98 -14.32 13.49
N ARG A 227 27.02 -14.47 14.29
CA ARG A 227 27.73 -15.72 14.57
C ARG A 227 27.95 -15.78 16.09
N PRO A 228 28.11 -17.00 16.62
CA PRO A 228 27.32 -17.60 17.69
C PRO A 228 27.48 -16.95 19.06
#